data_AF-A0A4Y8PDN5-F1
#
_entry.id   AF-A0A4Y8PDN5-F1
#
_cell.length_a   1.000
_cell.length_b   1.000
_cell.length_c   1.000
_cell.angle_alpha   90.00
_cell.angle_beta   90.00
_cell.angle_gamma   90.00
#
_symmetry.space_group_name_H-M   'P 1'
#
loop_
_entity.id
_entity.type
_entity.pdbx_description
1 polymer ?
#
loop_
_entity_poly.entity_id
_entity_poly.type
_entity_poly.pdbx_seq_one_letter_code
_entity_poly.pdbx_strand_id
1 'polypeptide(L)'
;MIRFFFLSVLLFYPCLLVAKTPTAFEALKVAEKQLDPESKQYLYGIIGERSPTTLTPVSWQFIYWNPHTWSHSQQVTVAGGQVTQIKDGLFSLGNLHLLPYKKENTIQPSKLKVDSNRALDIAIKSNEMFRTVKLSTVTFRLASLKGYEEPCWIMDFFADKNGFEHSIGYVMVGAITARVYKMKLNFSKVLH
;
A
#
# COMPACT_ATOMS: atom_id res chain seq x y z
N MET A 1 57.37 2.95 -37.67
CA MET A 1 56.16 3.81 -37.64
C MET A 1 55.12 3.07 -36.80
N ILE A 2 55.02 3.34 -35.50
CA ILE A 2 54.10 2.65 -34.57
C ILE A 2 53.19 3.73 -33.97
N ARG A 3 51.90 3.69 -34.32
CA ARG A 3 50.86 4.57 -33.76
C ARG A 3 50.23 3.88 -32.55
N PHE A 4 50.42 4.46 -31.37
CA PHE A 4 49.69 4.10 -30.16
C PHE A 4 48.25 4.63 -30.26
N PHE A 5 47.27 3.73 -30.24
CA PHE A 5 45.86 4.07 -30.01
C PHE A 5 45.60 4.01 -28.50
N PHE A 6 45.37 5.17 -27.89
CA PHE A 6 44.83 5.26 -26.54
C PHE A 6 43.33 4.97 -26.59
N LEU A 7 42.89 3.81 -26.10
CA LEU A 7 41.49 3.50 -25.87
C LEU A 7 41.09 4.10 -24.51
N SER A 8 40.33 5.20 -24.53
CA SER A 8 39.68 5.74 -23.33
C SER A 8 38.48 4.85 -22.99
N VAL A 9 38.60 4.09 -21.89
CA VAL A 9 37.47 3.36 -21.31
C VAL A 9 36.69 4.34 -20.43
N LEU A 10 35.59 4.86 -20.97
CA LEU A 10 34.59 5.59 -20.19
C LEU A 10 33.87 4.58 -19.28
N LEU A 11 34.26 4.56 -18.01
CA LEU A 11 33.53 3.86 -16.96
C LEU A 11 32.17 4.54 -16.75
N PHE A 12 31.16 4.03 -17.45
CA PHE A 12 29.76 4.28 -17.11
C PHE A 12 29.49 3.63 -15.76
N TYR A 13 29.54 4.41 -14.69
CA TYR A 13 28.91 4.02 -13.42
C TYR A 13 27.40 4.04 -13.65
N PRO A 14 26.68 2.91 -13.59
CA PRO A 14 25.23 2.97 -13.50
C PRO A 14 24.90 3.67 -12.18
N CYS A 15 24.49 4.92 -12.28
CA CYS A 15 23.80 5.60 -11.19
C CYS A 15 22.49 4.84 -11.00
N LEU A 16 22.49 3.91 -10.04
CA LEU A 16 21.27 3.25 -9.58
C LEU A 16 20.40 4.36 -8.96
N LEU A 17 19.53 4.93 -9.78
CA LEU A 17 18.42 5.75 -9.32
C LEU A 17 17.61 4.86 -8.37
N VAL A 18 17.77 5.09 -7.07
CA VAL A 18 16.88 4.57 -6.05
C VAL A 18 15.53 5.21 -6.31
N ALA A 19 14.72 4.56 -7.14
CA ALA A 19 13.36 4.99 -7.41
C ALA A 19 12.61 5.00 -6.07
N LYS A 20 12.22 6.19 -5.62
CA LYS A 20 11.42 6.36 -4.40
C LYS A 20 10.17 5.48 -4.51
N THR A 21 9.89 4.71 -3.45
CA THR A 21 8.67 3.90 -3.40
C THR A 21 7.43 4.80 -3.50
N PRO A 22 6.49 4.52 -4.43
CA PRO A 22 5.33 5.36 -4.61
C PRO A 22 4.39 5.21 -3.41
N THR A 23 3.78 6.32 -3.02
CA THR A 23 2.62 6.32 -2.13
C THR A 23 1.41 5.63 -2.80
N ALA A 24 0.39 5.30 -2.02
CA ALA A 24 -0.79 4.67 -2.56
C ALA A 24 -1.50 5.58 -3.56
N PHE A 25 -1.60 6.90 -3.31
CA PHE A 25 -2.27 7.80 -4.25
C PHE A 25 -1.43 8.11 -5.49
N GLU A 26 -0.09 8.12 -5.40
CA GLU A 26 0.75 8.21 -6.59
C GLU A 26 0.54 6.99 -7.50
N ALA A 27 0.50 5.79 -6.93
CA ALA A 27 0.21 4.57 -7.67
C ALA A 27 -1.25 4.51 -8.16
N LEU A 28 -2.20 5.04 -7.39
CA LEU A 28 -3.62 5.14 -7.78
C LEU A 28 -3.78 5.94 -9.08
N LYS A 29 -3.12 7.09 -9.19
CA LYS A 29 -3.14 7.92 -10.40
C LYS A 29 -2.60 7.19 -11.63
N VAL A 30 -1.67 6.26 -11.44
CA VAL A 30 -1.15 5.41 -12.53
C VAL A 30 -2.18 4.36 -12.92
N ALA A 31 -2.82 3.72 -11.94
CA ALA A 31 -3.87 2.73 -12.17
C ALA A 31 -5.09 3.32 -12.90
N GLU A 32 -5.56 4.50 -12.48
CA GLU A 32 -6.75 5.17 -13.03
C GLU A 32 -6.63 5.50 -14.53
N LYS A 33 -5.41 5.56 -15.09
CA LYS A 33 -5.19 5.77 -16.52
C LYS A 33 -5.62 4.58 -17.38
N GLN A 34 -5.74 3.39 -16.79
CA GLN A 34 -6.11 2.15 -17.49
C GLN A 34 -7.58 1.77 -17.26
N LEU A 35 -8.33 2.55 -16.47
CA LEU A 35 -9.71 2.27 -16.12
C LEU A 35 -10.67 3.09 -16.98
N ASP A 36 -11.85 2.53 -17.22
CA ASP A 36 -12.94 3.30 -17.79
C ASP A 36 -13.41 4.41 -16.83
N PRO A 37 -14.03 5.49 -17.35
CA PRO A 37 -14.44 6.63 -16.54
C PRO A 37 -15.46 6.31 -15.44
N GLU A 38 -16.24 5.24 -15.58
CA GLU A 38 -17.21 4.84 -14.57
C GLU A 38 -16.52 4.07 -13.44
N SER A 39 -15.76 3.02 -13.75
CA SER A 39 -15.09 2.16 -12.77
C SER A 39 -14.17 2.93 -11.82
N LYS A 40 -13.43 3.92 -12.33
CA LYS A 40 -12.50 4.72 -11.50
C LYS A 40 -13.19 5.50 -10.36
N GLN A 41 -14.51 5.67 -10.40
CA GLN A 41 -15.26 6.34 -9.33
C GLN A 41 -15.59 5.42 -8.14
N TYR A 42 -15.44 4.10 -8.32
CA TYR A 42 -15.97 3.08 -7.41
C TYR A 42 -14.87 2.11 -6.98
N LEU A 43 -14.10 2.49 -5.96
CA LEU A 43 -12.99 1.70 -5.42
C LEU A 43 -13.46 0.83 -4.26
N TYR A 44 -13.32 -0.49 -4.33
CA TYR A 44 -13.55 -1.36 -3.17
C TYR A 44 -12.47 -1.23 -2.10
N GLY A 45 -11.21 -1.07 -2.52
CA GLY A 45 -10.11 -0.83 -1.60
C GLY A 45 -8.73 -0.91 -2.23
N ILE A 46 -7.73 -0.71 -1.39
CA ILE A 46 -6.31 -0.70 -1.75
C ILE A 46 -5.58 -1.73 -0.90
N ILE A 47 -4.65 -2.46 -1.51
CA ILE A 47 -3.73 -3.37 -0.80
C ILE A 47 -2.31 -2.96 -1.15
N GLY A 48 -1.50 -2.76 -0.11
CA GLY A 48 -0.06 -2.64 -0.23
C GLY A 48 0.60 -3.82 0.46
N GLU A 49 1.20 -4.70 -0.35
CA GLU A 49 1.92 -5.85 0.18
C GLU A 49 3.23 -5.43 0.83
N ARG A 50 3.69 -6.27 1.76
CA ARG A 50 4.91 -6.01 2.54
C ARG A 50 6.12 -5.96 1.61
N SER A 51 6.98 -4.97 1.82
CA SER A 51 8.29 -4.92 1.18
C SER A 51 9.33 -5.47 2.15
N PRO A 52 10.22 -6.39 1.75
CA PRO A 52 11.26 -6.92 2.64
C PRO A 52 12.27 -5.87 3.12
N THR A 53 12.38 -4.74 2.42
CA THR A 53 13.45 -3.75 2.62
C THR A 53 12.96 -2.40 3.14
N THR A 54 11.64 -2.16 3.14
CA THR A 54 11.07 -0.87 3.53
C THR A 54 9.73 -1.05 4.23
N LEU A 55 9.36 -0.10 5.10
CA LEU A 55 8.04 -0.09 5.72
C LEU A 55 6.93 0.24 4.71
N THR A 56 7.27 0.82 3.55
CA THR A 56 6.31 1.21 2.52
C THR A 56 6.23 0.16 1.41
N PRO A 57 5.04 -0.20 0.93
CA PRO A 57 4.88 -1.11 -0.20
C PRO A 57 5.61 -0.63 -1.47
N VAL A 58 6.21 -1.56 -2.19
CA VAL A 58 6.80 -1.34 -3.52
C VAL A 58 5.80 -1.63 -4.66
N SER A 59 4.68 -2.26 -4.32
CA SER A 59 3.60 -2.66 -5.20
C SER A 59 2.27 -2.39 -4.53
N TRP A 60 1.31 -1.88 -5.30
CA TRP A 60 -0.03 -1.56 -4.85
C TRP A 60 -1.06 -2.25 -5.74
N GLN A 61 -2.08 -2.82 -5.11
CA GLN A 61 -3.23 -3.41 -5.79
C GLN A 61 -4.46 -2.56 -5.49
N PHE A 62 -5.22 -2.23 -6.53
CA PHE A 62 -6.43 -1.43 -6.46
C PHE A 62 -7.58 -2.25 -6.97
N ILE A 63 -8.60 -2.44 -6.15
CA ILE A 63 -9.77 -3.24 -6.51
C ILE A 63 -10.91 -2.28 -6.79
N TYR A 64 -11.40 -2.24 -8.02
CA TYR A 64 -12.49 -1.39 -8.47
C TYR A 64 -13.73 -2.21 -8.77
N TRP A 65 -14.90 -1.58 -8.65
CA TRP A 65 -16.11 -2.07 -9.30
C TRP A 65 -16.01 -1.84 -10.79
N ASN A 66 -16.36 -2.85 -11.59
CA ASN A 66 -16.34 -2.78 -13.05
C ASN A 66 -17.64 -3.39 -13.60
N PRO A 67 -18.50 -2.63 -14.31
CA PRO A 67 -19.77 -3.14 -14.82
C PRO A 67 -19.61 -4.16 -15.95
N HIS A 68 -18.46 -4.20 -16.60
CA HIS A 68 -18.21 -4.99 -17.80
C HIS A 68 -17.63 -6.37 -17.52
N THR A 69 -17.37 -6.71 -16.25
CA THR A 69 -16.85 -8.02 -15.84
C THR A 69 -17.93 -8.84 -15.15
N TRP A 70 -17.88 -10.17 -15.32
CA TRP A 70 -18.85 -11.10 -14.73
C TRP A 70 -18.86 -11.06 -13.17
N SER A 71 -17.73 -10.67 -12.57
CA SER A 71 -17.55 -10.57 -11.12
C SER A 71 -17.88 -9.19 -10.56
N HIS A 72 -18.17 -8.22 -11.45
CA HIS A 72 -18.32 -6.82 -11.12
C HIS A 72 -17.13 -6.20 -10.39
N SER A 73 -15.94 -6.75 -10.62
CA SER A 73 -14.69 -6.25 -10.07
C SER A 73 -13.52 -6.42 -11.01
N GLN A 74 -12.56 -5.52 -10.86
CA GLN A 74 -11.27 -5.54 -11.55
C GLN A 74 -10.18 -5.10 -10.58
N GLN A 75 -9.09 -5.85 -10.54
CA GLN A 75 -7.89 -5.51 -9.79
C GLN A 75 -6.82 -4.98 -10.74
N VAL A 76 -6.28 -3.81 -10.43
CA VAL A 76 -5.13 -3.22 -11.12
C VAL A 76 -3.94 -3.22 -10.17
N THR A 77 -2.82 -3.80 -10.59
CA THR A 77 -1.57 -3.81 -9.84
C THR A 77 -0.59 -2.82 -10.44
N VAL A 78 -0.01 -1.97 -9.60
CA VAL A 78 1.02 -0.99 -9.97
C VAL A 78 2.29 -1.28 -9.19
N ALA A 79 3.40 -1.45 -9.92
CA ALA A 79 4.73 -1.61 -9.35
C ALA A 79 5.76 -0.92 -10.24
N GLY A 80 6.83 -0.38 -9.64
CA GLY A 80 7.87 0.32 -10.41
C GLY A 80 7.37 1.54 -11.19
N GLY A 81 6.26 2.16 -10.76
CA GLY A 81 5.69 3.35 -11.40
C GLY A 81 4.79 3.07 -12.62
N GLN A 82 4.49 1.81 -12.92
CA GLN A 82 3.64 1.41 -14.05
C GLN A 82 2.63 0.34 -13.66
N VAL A 83 1.55 0.20 -14.44
CA VAL A 83 0.64 -0.94 -14.31
C VAL A 83 1.36 -2.19 -14.78
N THR A 84 1.41 -3.21 -13.92
CA THR A 84 2.07 -4.49 -14.22
C THR A 84 1.07 -5.61 -14.45
N GLN A 85 -0.16 -5.46 -13.97
CA GLN A 85 -1.20 -6.47 -14.10
C GLN A 85 -2.60 -5.86 -13.98
N ILE A 86 -3.53 -6.38 -14.78
CA ILE A 86 -4.97 -6.16 -14.66
C ILE A 86 -5.63 -7.53 -14.63
N LYS A 87 -6.54 -7.76 -13.69
CA LYS A 87 -7.26 -9.03 -13.50
C LYS A 87 -8.73 -8.75 -13.23
N ASP A 88 -9.59 -9.60 -13.75
CA ASP A 88 -11.00 -9.65 -13.37
C ASP A 88 -11.26 -10.87 -12.49
N GLY A 89 -12.19 -10.78 -11.55
CA GLY A 89 -12.51 -11.88 -10.65
C GLY A 89 -12.95 -11.41 -9.28
N LEU A 90 -13.21 -12.37 -8.40
CA LEU A 90 -13.49 -12.11 -6.98
C LEU A 90 -12.17 -11.98 -6.24
N PHE A 91 -11.97 -10.84 -5.60
CA PHE A 91 -10.75 -10.56 -4.84
C PHE A 91 -11.02 -10.68 -3.33
N SER A 92 -9.97 -10.52 -2.52
CA SER A 92 -10.13 -10.37 -1.07
C SER A 92 -9.26 -9.21 -0.62
N LEU A 93 -9.77 -8.39 0.31
CA LEU A 93 -8.98 -7.34 0.97
C LEU A 93 -8.21 -7.95 2.17
N GLY A 94 -7.42 -8.98 1.89
CA GLY A 94 -6.80 -9.85 2.89
C GLY A 94 -7.84 -10.58 3.75
N ASN A 95 -7.61 -10.67 5.06
CA ASN A 95 -8.52 -11.31 6.03
C ASN A 95 -9.83 -10.54 6.29
N LEU A 96 -10.06 -9.44 5.56
CA LEU A 96 -11.27 -8.65 5.72
C LEU A 96 -12.37 -9.34 4.91
N HIS A 97 -13.36 -9.94 5.59
CA HIS A 97 -14.56 -10.42 4.94
C HIS A 97 -15.25 -9.23 4.29
N LEU A 98 -15.09 -9.11 2.98
CA LEU A 98 -15.82 -8.12 2.24
C LEU A 98 -17.29 -8.48 2.30
N LEU A 99 -18.10 -7.47 2.63
CA LEU A 99 -19.51 -7.47 2.26
C LEU A 99 -19.61 -7.86 0.77
N PRO A 100 -20.71 -8.46 0.30
CA PRO A 100 -20.85 -8.76 -1.11
C PRO A 100 -20.46 -7.54 -1.96
N TYR A 101 -19.72 -7.79 -3.04
CA TYR A 101 -19.26 -6.79 -3.99
C TYR A 101 -20.46 -6.08 -4.61
N LYS A 102 -20.90 -5.02 -3.94
CA LYS A 102 -21.98 -4.15 -4.38
C LYS A 102 -21.45 -2.74 -4.51
N LYS A 103 -21.91 -2.03 -5.53
CA LYS A 103 -21.46 -0.69 -5.89
C LYS A 103 -21.57 0.30 -4.72
N GLU A 104 -22.60 0.16 -3.88
CA GLU A 104 -22.81 0.99 -2.67
C GLU A 104 -21.75 0.79 -1.58
N ASN A 105 -21.01 -0.31 -1.58
CA ASN A 105 -19.94 -0.58 -0.62
C ASN A 105 -18.58 0.00 -1.05
N THR A 106 -18.55 0.74 -2.15
CA THR A 106 -17.33 1.32 -2.70
C THR A 106 -17.00 2.67 -2.06
N ILE A 107 -15.71 2.97 -2.11
CA ILE A 107 -15.07 4.22 -1.74
C ILE A 107 -15.02 5.09 -2.99
N GLN A 108 -15.36 6.37 -2.86
CA GLN A 108 -15.09 7.36 -3.91
C GLN A 108 -13.65 7.86 -3.73
N PRO A 109 -12.70 7.55 -4.64
CA PRO A 109 -11.30 7.89 -4.41
C PRO A 109 -11.06 9.40 -4.25
N SER A 110 -11.83 10.22 -4.95
CA SER A 110 -11.76 11.69 -4.88
C SER A 110 -12.10 12.28 -3.50
N LYS A 111 -12.73 11.50 -2.61
CA LYS A 111 -13.05 11.93 -1.24
C LYS A 111 -11.92 11.64 -0.24
N LEU A 112 -10.94 10.81 -0.61
CA LEU A 112 -9.82 10.45 0.25
C LEU A 112 -8.85 11.62 0.40
N LYS A 113 -8.36 11.85 1.62
CA LYS A 113 -7.47 12.98 1.96
C LYS A 113 -6.16 12.56 2.61
N VAL A 114 -6.13 11.38 3.21
CA VAL A 114 -4.97 10.83 3.92
C VAL A 114 -4.41 9.70 3.09
N ASP A 115 -3.22 9.91 2.53
CA ASP A 115 -2.46 8.90 1.79
C ASP A 115 -1.68 7.97 2.75
N SER A 116 -1.12 6.88 2.22
CA SER A 116 -0.46 5.82 2.98
C SER A 116 0.74 6.30 3.79
N ASN A 117 1.54 7.24 3.27
CA ASN A 117 2.68 7.81 3.99
C ASN A 117 2.24 8.62 5.22
N ARG A 118 1.19 9.43 5.08
CA ARG A 118 0.62 10.22 6.18
C ARG A 118 -0.06 9.30 7.20
N ALA A 119 -0.79 8.29 6.75
CA ALA A 119 -1.39 7.29 7.63
C ALA A 119 -0.32 6.56 8.46
N LEU A 120 0.79 6.14 7.83
CA LEU A 120 1.92 5.50 8.51
C LEU A 120 2.54 6.42 9.57
N ASP A 121 2.80 7.68 9.24
CA ASP A 121 3.35 8.66 10.16
C ASP A 121 2.45 8.88 11.39
N ILE A 122 1.14 9.01 11.17
CA ILE A 122 0.14 9.12 12.26
C ILE A 122 0.16 7.87 13.14
N ALA A 123 0.18 6.68 12.53
CA ALA A 123 0.17 5.43 13.27
C ALA A 123 1.43 5.26 14.13
N ILE A 124 2.62 5.53 13.58
CA ILE A 124 3.88 5.46 14.35
C ILE A 124 3.88 6.49 15.49
N LYS A 125 3.40 7.71 15.26
CA LYS A 125 3.34 8.75 16.29
C LYS A 125 2.28 8.49 17.37
N SER A 126 1.29 7.63 17.09
CA SER A 126 0.22 7.31 18.03
C SER A 126 0.65 6.41 19.20
N ASN A 127 1.85 5.82 19.16
CA ASN A 127 2.37 4.98 20.22
C ASN A 127 3.91 5.06 20.34
N GLU A 128 4.41 5.53 21.48
CA GLU A 128 5.86 5.72 21.70
C GLU A 128 6.67 4.41 21.66
N MET A 129 6.04 3.26 21.93
CA MET A 129 6.68 1.94 21.88
C MET A 129 7.22 1.59 20.49
N PHE A 130 6.73 2.22 19.43
CA PHE A 130 7.30 2.05 18.10
C PHE A 130 8.76 2.52 18.00
N ARG A 131 9.21 3.40 18.91
CA ARG A 131 10.61 3.84 18.99
C ARG A 131 11.52 2.85 19.71
N THR A 132 10.96 1.91 20.47
CA THR A 132 11.71 0.95 21.28
C THR A 132 11.94 -0.37 20.57
N VAL A 133 11.43 -0.52 19.34
CA VAL A 133 11.53 -1.75 18.54
C VAL A 133 11.99 -1.43 17.13
N LYS A 134 12.63 -2.40 16.47
CA LYS A 134 13.03 -2.28 15.08
C LYS A 134 11.87 -2.70 14.18
N LEU A 135 11.11 -1.74 13.67
CA LEU A 135 10.07 -2.03 12.67
C LEU A 135 10.71 -2.60 11.39
N SER A 136 10.16 -3.70 10.91
CA SER A 136 10.68 -4.41 9.75
C SER A 136 9.85 -4.14 8.51
N THR A 137 8.55 -4.42 8.57
CA THR A 137 7.62 -4.29 7.45
C THR A 137 6.22 -3.92 7.93
N VAL A 138 5.41 -3.37 7.02
CA VAL A 138 4.01 -3.02 7.27
C VAL A 138 3.16 -3.46 6.09
N THR A 139 2.01 -4.08 6.37
CA THR A 139 0.97 -4.32 5.36
C THR A 139 0.01 -3.16 5.37
N PHE A 140 -0.42 -2.69 4.20
CA PHE A 140 -1.41 -1.62 4.07
C PHE A 140 -2.70 -2.16 3.47
N ARG A 141 -3.83 -1.80 4.06
CA ARG A 141 -5.16 -2.02 3.47
C ARG A 141 -5.99 -0.76 3.63
N LEU A 142 -6.69 -0.34 2.58
CA LEU A 142 -7.72 0.68 2.66
C LEU A 142 -9.06 0.02 2.36
N ALA A 143 -10.03 0.15 3.27
CA ALA A 143 -11.36 -0.38 3.07
C ALA A 143 -12.41 0.43 3.85
N SER A 144 -13.65 0.40 3.36
CA SER A 144 -14.83 0.78 4.14
C SER A 144 -15.17 -0.33 5.13
N LEU A 145 -15.32 0.00 6.40
CA LEU A 145 -15.55 -0.96 7.47
C LEU A 145 -16.90 -0.70 8.13
N LYS A 146 -17.68 -1.76 8.35
CA LYS A 146 -18.94 -1.65 9.09
C LYS A 146 -18.67 -1.10 10.50
N GLY A 147 -19.42 -0.06 10.88
CA GLY A 147 -19.28 0.60 12.18
C GLY A 147 -18.28 1.76 12.21
N TYR A 148 -17.68 2.11 11.06
CA TYR A 148 -16.86 3.31 10.92
C TYR A 148 -17.49 4.24 9.89
N GLU A 149 -17.42 5.55 10.15
CA GLU A 149 -18.08 6.58 9.32
C GLU A 149 -17.33 6.89 8.02
N GLU A 150 -16.08 6.44 7.91
CA GLU A 150 -15.20 6.68 6.77
C GLU A 150 -14.34 5.46 6.45
N PRO A 151 -13.77 5.38 5.23
CA PRO A 151 -12.77 4.38 4.89
C PRO A 151 -11.54 4.51 5.79
N CYS A 152 -10.96 3.40 6.18
CA CYS A 152 -9.83 3.36 7.10
C CYS A 152 -8.61 2.69 6.46
N TRP A 153 -7.44 3.30 6.63
CA TRP A 153 -6.16 2.63 6.51
C TRP A 153 -5.99 1.67 7.67
N ILE A 154 -5.82 0.40 7.39
CA ILE A 154 -5.50 -0.67 8.32
C ILE A 154 -4.05 -1.04 8.05
N MET A 155 -3.19 -0.79 9.03
CA MET A 155 -1.76 -1.04 8.94
C MET A 155 -1.36 -2.11 9.94
N ASP A 156 -0.97 -3.28 9.45
CA ASP A 156 -0.44 -4.37 10.28
C ASP A 156 1.07 -4.22 10.37
N PHE A 157 1.55 -4.06 11.60
CA PHE A 157 2.96 -3.81 11.88
C PHE A 157 3.67 -5.10 12.26
N PHE A 158 4.90 -5.19 11.79
CA PHE A 158 5.84 -6.24 12.12
C PHE A 158 7.14 -5.60 12.60
N ALA A 159 7.79 -6.27 13.56
CA ALA A 159 9.08 -5.86 14.08
C ALA A 159 10.06 -7.03 14.10
N ASP A 160 11.32 -6.70 13.88
CA ASP A 160 12.45 -7.61 13.89
C ASP A 160 13.03 -7.71 15.31
N LYS A 161 13.24 -8.94 15.76
CA LYS A 161 14.02 -9.26 16.96
C LYS A 161 15.00 -10.39 16.61
N ASN A 162 16.29 -10.09 16.67
CA ASN A 162 17.37 -11.03 16.39
C ASN A 162 17.28 -11.72 15.01
N GLY A 163 16.81 -10.99 13.98
CA GLY A 163 16.62 -11.53 12.63
C GLY A 163 15.31 -12.26 12.42
N PHE A 164 14.47 -12.37 13.45
CA PHE A 164 13.14 -12.96 13.36
C PHE A 164 12.07 -11.88 13.41
N GLU A 165 11.18 -11.94 12.43
CA GLU A 165 10.10 -11.00 12.30
C GLU A 165 8.84 -11.47 13.02
N HIS A 166 8.26 -10.60 13.84
CA HIS A 166 7.06 -10.87 14.61
C HIS A 166 5.98 -9.83 14.32
N SER A 167 4.73 -10.29 14.15
CA SER A 167 3.58 -9.38 14.12
C SER A 167 3.40 -8.75 15.49
N ILE A 168 3.31 -7.43 15.52
CA ILE A 168 3.08 -6.64 16.74
C ILE A 168 1.67 -6.04 16.78
N GLY A 169 0.82 -6.37 15.81
CA GLY A 169 -0.58 -5.96 15.76
C GLY A 169 -0.85 -4.91 14.67
N TYR A 170 -1.87 -4.07 14.88
CA TYR A 170 -2.32 -3.12 13.86
C TYR A 170 -2.79 -1.78 14.41
N VAL A 171 -2.78 -0.78 13.53
CA VAL A 171 -3.37 0.54 13.75
C VAL A 171 -4.33 0.86 12.61
N MET A 172 -5.48 1.45 12.94
CA MET A 172 -6.51 1.91 12.01
C MET A 172 -6.61 3.43 12.03
N VAL A 173 -6.43 4.06 10.86
CA VAL A 173 -6.44 5.51 10.68
C VAL A 173 -7.48 5.89 9.62
N GLY A 174 -8.34 6.86 9.92
CA GLY A 174 -9.34 7.39 8.99
C GLY A 174 -8.69 8.02 7.75
N ALA A 175 -9.17 7.65 6.56
CA ALA A 175 -8.59 8.07 5.29
C ALA A 175 -9.05 9.48 4.83
N ILE A 176 -9.96 10.10 5.58
CA ILE A 176 -10.50 11.46 5.37
C ILE A 176 -10.12 12.35 6.55
N THR A 177 -10.36 11.89 7.80
CA THR A 177 -10.17 12.75 9.00
C THR A 177 -8.80 12.63 9.66
N ALA A 178 -7.98 11.64 9.29
CA ALA A 178 -6.73 11.31 9.94
C ALA A 178 -6.86 10.85 11.41
N ARG A 179 -8.08 10.59 11.91
CA ARG A 179 -8.32 10.08 13.26
C ARG A 179 -7.81 8.64 13.41
N VAL A 180 -7.14 8.35 14.52
CA VAL A 180 -6.86 6.96 14.92
C VAL A 180 -8.13 6.36 15.52
N TYR A 181 -8.70 5.37 14.84
CA TYR A 181 -9.94 4.73 15.25
C TYR A 181 -9.73 3.53 16.16
N LYS A 182 -8.68 2.76 15.89
CA LYS A 182 -8.38 1.55 16.63
C LYS A 182 -6.90 1.29 16.62
N MET A 183 -6.39 0.83 17.76
CA MET A 183 -5.01 0.42 17.91
C MET A 183 -5.00 -0.84 18.77
N LYS A 184 -4.44 -1.92 18.24
CA LYS A 184 -4.25 -3.17 18.98
C LYS A 184 -2.83 -3.61 18.74
N LEU A 185 -1.95 -3.26 19.66
CA LEU A 185 -0.52 -3.54 19.58
C LEU A 185 -0.10 -4.45 20.74
N ASN A 186 0.79 -5.39 20.47
CA ASN A 186 1.42 -6.24 21.45
C ASN A 186 2.91 -6.37 21.15
N PHE A 187 3.72 -5.76 22.00
CA PHE A 187 5.16 -5.72 21.85
C PHE A 187 5.87 -6.84 22.65
N SER A 188 5.15 -7.70 23.38
CA SER A 188 5.77 -8.68 24.30
C SER A 188 6.75 -9.65 23.63
N LYS A 189 6.55 -9.94 22.34
CA LYS A 189 7.43 -10.82 21.56
C LYS A 189 8.70 -10.13 21.06
N VAL A 190 8.70 -8.80 21.01
CA VAL A 190 9.77 -7.99 20.38
C VAL A 190 10.49 -7.08 21.36
N LEU A 191 9.97 -6.92 22.58
CA LEU A 191 10.67 -6.31 23.70
C LEU A 191 11.59 -7.35 24.34
N HIS A 192 12.72 -6.88 24.86
CA HIS A 192 13.79 -7.65 25.52
C HIS A 192 14.46 -8.69 24.64
#